data_AF-A0A2V8QBY5-F1
#
_entry.id   AF-A0A2V8QBY5-F1
#
_cell.length_a   1.000
_cell.length_b   1.000
_cell.length_c   1.000
_cell.angle_alpha   90.00
_cell.angle_beta   90.00
_cell.angle_gamma   90.00
#
_symmetry.space_group_name_H-M   'P 1'
#
loop_
_entity.id
_entity.type
_entity.pdbx_description
1 polymer ?
#
loop_
_entity_poly.entity_id
_entity_poly.type
_entity_poly.pdbx_seq_one_letter_code
_entity_poly.pdbx_strand_id
1 'polypeptide(L)'
;MNLYKGLPLAERLQRIDHIQARRFSKLTGTASEIATEGIIRHLAACDRMDVNPDISAVREIIDDALNGRRVYAEAAEITRAA
;
A
#
# COMPACT_ATOMS: atom_id res chain seq x y z
N MET A 1 8.35 9.97 -9.50
CA MET A 1 6.99 10.38 -9.92
C MET A 1 6.15 9.13 -10.12
N ASN A 2 5.11 8.90 -9.31
CA ASN A 2 4.30 7.67 -9.43
C ASN A 2 3.32 7.77 -10.60
N LEU A 3 3.64 7.07 -11.69
CA LEU A 3 2.90 7.07 -12.96
C LEU A 3 1.49 6.45 -12.85
N TYR A 4 1.08 5.94 -11.69
CA TYR A 4 -0.16 5.17 -11.51
C TYR A 4 -1.20 5.91 -10.65
N LYS A 5 -0.94 7.16 -10.30
CA LYS A 5 -1.86 8.00 -9.53
C LYS A 5 -3.15 8.21 -10.33
N GLY A 6 -4.28 7.77 -9.77
CA GLY A 6 -5.61 7.84 -10.40
C GLY A 6 -6.16 6.52 -10.93
N LEU A 7 -5.32 5.48 -11.04
CA LEU A 7 -5.80 4.12 -11.34
C LEU A 7 -6.42 3.46 -10.10
N PRO A 8 -7.37 2.53 -10.26
CA PRO A 8 -7.84 1.67 -9.18
C PRO A 8 -6.68 0.94 -8.49
N LEU A 9 -6.77 0.71 -7.18
CA LEU A 9 -5.69 0.09 -6.39
C LEU A 9 -5.22 -1.25 -6.98
N ALA A 10 -6.17 -2.08 -7.46
CA ALA A 10 -5.87 -3.35 -8.09
C ALA A 10 -5.00 -3.19 -9.35
N GLU A 11 -5.27 -2.18 -10.17
CA GLU A 11 -4.47 -1.88 -11.38
C GLU A 11 -3.09 -1.33 -11.02
N ARG A 12 -3.00 -0.49 -9.99
CA ARG A 12 -1.72 0.02 -9.47
C ARG A 12 -0.85 -1.14 -8.99
N LEU A 13 -1.44 -2.07 -8.24
CA LEU A 13 -0.76 -3.28 -7.79
C LEU A 13 -0.33 -4.18 -8.94
N GLN A 14 -1.16 -4.37 -9.96
CA GLN A 14 -0.78 -5.14 -11.14
C GLN A 14 0.45 -4.57 -11.86
N ARG A 15 0.61 -3.24 -11.87
CA ARG A 15 1.77 -2.57 -12.45
C ARG A 15 3.02 -2.61 -11.56
N ILE A 16 2.84 -2.76 -10.25
CA ILE A 16 3.95 -2.93 -9.30
C ILE A 16 4.44 -4.38 -9.33
N ASP A 17 3.53 -5.32 -9.07
CA ASP A 17 3.81 -6.75 -9.07
C ASP A 17 2.53 -7.57 -9.21
N HIS A 18 2.46 -8.36 -10.27
CA HIS A 18 1.35 -9.25 -10.56
C HIS A 18 1.11 -10.31 -9.47
N ILE A 19 2.17 -10.75 -8.76
CA ILE A 19 2.04 -11.73 -7.67
C ILE A 19 1.34 -11.10 -6.47
N GLN A 20 1.80 -9.93 -6.00
CA GLN A 20 1.15 -9.23 -4.89
C GLN A 20 -0.27 -8.78 -5.27
N ALA A 21 -0.52 -8.36 -6.50
CA ALA A 21 -1.86 -8.05 -6.98
C ALA A 21 -2.82 -9.25 -6.84
N ARG A 22 -2.36 -10.45 -7.21
CA ARG A 22 -3.13 -11.68 -7.07
C ARG A 22 -3.31 -12.11 -5.61
N ARG A 23 -2.33 -11.84 -4.73
CA ARG A 23 -2.45 -12.12 -3.30
C ARG A 23 -3.48 -11.20 -2.66
N PHE A 24 -3.38 -9.90 -2.94
CA PHE A 24 -4.31 -8.87 -2.50
C PHE A 24 -5.75 -9.17 -2.96
N SER A 25 -5.94 -9.58 -4.22
CA SER A 25 -7.29 -9.85 -4.76
C SER A 25 -8.02 -11.02 -4.09
N LYS A 26 -7.32 -11.85 -3.31
CA LYS A 26 -7.90 -12.97 -2.56
C LYS A 26 -8.27 -12.58 -1.12
N LEU A 27 -7.87 -11.40 -0.66
CA LEU A 27 -8.20 -10.94 0.68
C LEU A 27 -9.69 -10.59 0.76
N THR A 28 -10.30 -10.92 1.89
CA THR A 28 -11.69 -10.62 2.20
C THR A 28 -11.80 -10.11 3.64
N GLY A 29 -12.92 -9.45 3.94
CA GLY A 29 -13.21 -8.91 5.27
C GLY A 29 -12.10 -8.01 5.82
N THR A 30 -11.79 -8.16 7.10
CA THR A 30 -10.84 -7.31 7.83
C THR A 30 -9.43 -7.35 7.23
N ALA A 31 -8.97 -8.50 6.72
CA ALA A 31 -7.66 -8.56 6.07
C ALA A 31 -7.59 -7.69 4.80
N SER A 32 -8.69 -7.65 4.02
CA SER A 32 -8.77 -6.78 2.84
C SER A 32 -8.75 -5.30 3.22
N GLU A 33 -9.47 -4.92 4.27
CA GLU A 33 -9.51 -3.54 4.78
C GLU A 33 -8.13 -3.08 5.25
N ILE A 34 -7.45 -3.90 6.07
CA ILE A 34 -6.12 -3.60 6.60
C ILE A 34 -5.09 -3.47 5.46
N ALA A 35 -5.08 -4.42 4.53
CA ALA A 35 -4.14 -4.38 3.40
C ALA A 35 -4.42 -3.17 2.50
N THR A 36 -5.69 -2.85 2.24
CA THR A 36 -6.08 -1.69 1.43
C THR A 36 -5.53 -0.40 2.02
N GLU A 37 -5.74 -0.20 3.32
CA GLU A 37 -5.26 0.98 4.03
C GLU A 37 -3.72 1.07 3.99
N GLY A 38 -3.03 -0.02 4.33
CA GLY A 38 -1.56 -0.06 4.36
C GLY A 38 -0.95 0.22 2.99
N ILE A 39 -1.48 -0.38 1.93
CA ILE A 39 -0.96 -0.19 0.57
C ILE A 39 -1.22 1.25 0.11
N ILE A 40 -2.41 1.81 0.35
CA ILE A 40 -2.69 3.22 0.00
C ILE A 40 -1.70 4.16 0.69
N ARG A 41 -1.44 3.95 1.99
CA ARG A 41 -0.48 4.76 2.75
C ARG A 41 0.95 4.62 2.22
N HIS A 42 1.40 3.40 1.92
CA HIS A 42 2.71 3.14 1.31
C HIS A 42 2.85 3.88 -0.02
N LEU A 43 1.87 3.73 -0.91
CA LEU A 43 1.90 4.40 -2.21
C LEU A 43 1.88 5.92 -2.07
N ALA A 44 1.10 6.47 -1.13
CA ALA A 44 1.10 7.91 -0.85
C ALA A 44 2.43 8.40 -0.27
N ALA A 45 3.13 7.59 0.54
CA ALA A 45 4.48 7.91 1.02
C ALA A 45 5.49 7.91 -0.14
N CYS A 46 5.46 6.89 -1.01
CA CYS A 46 6.28 6.84 -2.22
C CYS A 46 6.06 8.06 -3.11
N ASP A 47 4.80 8.46 -3.34
CA ASP A 47 4.44 9.65 -4.11
C ASP A 47 5.05 10.93 -3.51
N ARG A 48 4.97 11.12 -2.19
CA ARG A 48 5.50 12.30 -1.50
C ARG A 48 7.02 12.37 -1.52
N MET A 49 7.67 11.21 -1.43
CA MET A 49 9.14 11.09 -1.42
C MET A 49 9.74 10.99 -2.83
N ASP A 50 8.90 11.00 -3.86
CA ASP A 50 9.26 10.83 -5.27
C ASP A 50 10.01 9.52 -5.59
N VAL A 51 9.73 8.46 -4.82
CA VAL A 51 10.34 7.12 -5.01
C VAL A 51 9.35 6.12 -5.60
N ASN A 52 9.88 5.06 -6.21
CA ASN A 52 9.04 3.96 -6.70
C ASN A 52 8.59 3.06 -5.52
N PRO A 53 7.36 2.51 -5.55
CA PRO A 53 6.92 1.53 -4.57
C PRO A 53 7.77 0.25 -4.58
N ASP A 54 8.20 -0.18 -3.40
CA ASP A 54 8.87 -1.46 -3.21
C ASP A 54 7.86 -2.61 -3.10
N ILE A 55 8.12 -3.69 -3.86
CA ILE A 55 7.35 -4.94 -3.84
C ILE A 55 7.44 -5.60 -2.45
N SER A 56 8.59 -5.52 -1.78
CA SER A 56 8.80 -6.13 -0.46
C SER A 56 7.90 -5.50 0.60
N ALA A 57 7.78 -4.16 0.60
CA ALA A 57 6.87 -3.45 1.48
C ALA A 57 5.39 -3.80 1.23
N VAL A 58 4.98 -3.94 -0.04
CA VAL A 58 3.61 -4.40 -0.39
C VAL A 58 3.36 -5.82 0.13
N ARG A 59 4.35 -6.71 -0.03
CA ARG A 59 4.29 -8.09 0.48
C ARG A 59 4.11 -8.12 1.99
N GLU A 60 4.90 -7.35 2.72
CA GLU A 60 4.86 -7.26 4.19
C GLU A 60 3.50 -6.74 4.68
N ILE A 61 2.95 -5.71 4.04
CA ILE A 61 1.61 -5.21 4.36
C ILE A 61 0.54 -6.30 4.20
N ILE A 62 0.61 -7.08 3.11
CA ILE A 62 -0.32 -8.19 2.89
C ILE A 62 -0.14 -9.28 3.95
N ASP A 63 1.10 -9.60 4.31
CA ASP A 63 1.42 -10.61 5.33
C ASP A 63 0.91 -10.19 6.71
N ASP A 64 1.10 -8.92 7.10
CA ASP A 64 0.59 -8.37 8.35
C ASP A 64 -0.94 -8.33 8.38
N ALA A 65 -1.57 -7.95 7.27
CA ALA A 65 -3.03 -7.94 7.15
C ALA A 65 -3.64 -9.34 7.31
N LEU A 66 -3.02 -10.38 6.75
CA LEU A 66 -3.42 -11.77 6.95
C LEU A 66 -3.31 -12.23 8.41
N ASN A 67 -2.40 -11.61 9.18
CA ASN A 67 -2.27 -11.81 10.61
C ASN A 67 -3.14 -10.87 11.46
N GLY A 68 -4.00 -10.05 10.84
CA GLY A 68 -4.86 -9.07 11.52
C GLY A 68 -4.09 -7.88 12.10
N ARG A 69 -2.83 -7.66 11.70
CA ARG A 69 -1.99 -6.57 12.19
C ARG A 69 -2.07 -5.35 11.27
N ARG A 70 -2.32 -4.17 11.87
CA ARG A 70 -2.23 -2.87 11.21
C ARG A 70 -0.84 -2.29 11.44
N VAL A 71 0.11 -2.68 10.59
CA VAL A 71 1.49 -2.18 10.63
C VAL A 71 1.77 -1.49 9.31
N TYR A 72 1.76 -0.16 9.34
CA TYR A 72 2.15 0.67 8.20
C TYR A 72 2.81 1.93 8.75
N ALA A 73 3.86 2.41 8.08
CA ALA A 73 4.57 3.62 8.49
C ALA A 73 3.56 4.76 8.61
N GLU A 74 3.52 5.42 9.77
CA GLU A 74 2.80 6.68 9.87
C GLU A 74 3.45 7.65 8.90
N ALA A 75 2.64 8.15 7.97
CA ALA A 75 2.94 9.40 7.31
C ALA A 75 2.98 10.43 8.44
N ALA A 76 4.16 10.67 9.03
CA ALA A 76 4.32 11.68 10.06
C ALA A 76 3.55 12.91 9.58
N GLU A 77 2.48 13.26 10.30
CA GLU A 77 1.84 14.55 10.14
C GLU A 77 2.93 15.55 10.51
N ILE A 78 3.67 16.00 9.50
CA ILE A 78 4.34 17.29 9.58
C ILE A 78 3.18 18.29 9.46
N THR A 79 2.43 18.41 10.54
CA THR A 79 1.64 19.60 10.82
C THR A 79 2.65 20.72 10.76
N ARG A 80 2.63 21.50 9.67
CA ARG A 80 3.35 22.77 9.62
C ARG A 80 2.86 23.56 10.83
N ALA A 81 3.68 23.62 11.87
CA ALA A 81 3.53 24.62 12.90
C ALA A 81 3.54 25.98 12.18
N ALA A 82 2.50 26.75 12.46
CA ALA A 82 2.18 28.04 11.88
C ALA A 82 3.30 29.07 12.08
#